data_AF-Q6WJE8-F1
#
_entry.id   AF-Q6WJE8-F1
#
_cell.length_a   1.000
_cell.length_b   1.000
_cell.length_c   1.000
_cell.angle_alpha   90.00
_cell.angle_beta   90.00
_cell.angle_gamma   90.00
#
_symmetry.space_group_name_H-M   'P 1'
#
loop_
_entity.id
_entity.type
_entity.pdbx_description
1 polymer ?
#
loop_
_entity_poly.entity_id
_entity_poly.type
_entity_poly.pdbx_seq_one_letter_code
_entity_poly.pdbx_strand_id
1 'polypeptide(L)'
;FSSLTLVTLILLTAPIAAINFNTHKSTNYPLYVKTTISCAFITSMIPTMMFIHTGQEMIISNWHWLTIQTLKLSLSFKMDFFSMMFVPVALFVTWSIMEFSMWYMHSDPNINQFFKYLLLFLITMLILVTANNLFQLFIGWEGVGIMSFLLIGWWHGRTDANTAALQAILYNRIGDIGFILAMAW
;
A
#
# COMPACT_ATOMS: atom_id res chain seq x y z
N PHE A 1 -10.75 -12.52 -13.04
CA PHE A 1 -10.36 -11.11 -12.84
C PHE A 1 -10.63 -10.63 -11.41
N SER A 2 -11.89 -10.45 -11.01
CA SER A 2 -12.25 -9.91 -9.70
C SER A 2 -11.77 -10.77 -8.51
N SER A 3 -11.93 -12.09 -8.60
CA SER A 3 -11.49 -12.99 -7.53
C SER A 3 -9.97 -12.95 -7.31
N LEU A 4 -9.18 -13.00 -8.39
CA LEU A 4 -7.72 -12.99 -8.32
C LEU A 4 -7.16 -11.65 -7.82
N THR A 5 -7.75 -10.54 -8.24
CA THR A 5 -7.39 -9.20 -7.75
C THR A 5 -7.79 -8.98 -6.29
N LEU A 6 -8.83 -9.65 -5.82
CA LEU A 6 -9.16 -9.65 -4.39
C LEU A 6 -8.22 -10.53 -3.59
N VAL A 7 -7.84 -11.68 -4.13
CA VAL A 7 -6.87 -12.58 -3.50
C VAL A 7 -5.52 -11.87 -3.33
N THR A 8 -5.05 -11.10 -4.32
CA THR A 8 -3.79 -10.34 -4.18
C THR A 8 -3.86 -9.33 -3.04
N LEU A 9 -4.96 -8.58 -2.94
CA LEU A 9 -5.18 -7.61 -1.85
C LEU A 9 -5.28 -8.29 -0.48
N ILE A 10 -6.00 -9.41 -0.40
CA ILE A 10 -6.14 -10.19 0.85
C ILE A 10 -4.79 -10.77 1.28
N LEU A 11 -4.00 -11.32 0.36
CA LEU A 11 -2.67 -11.86 0.65
C LEU A 11 -1.75 -10.84 1.32
N LEU A 12 -1.80 -9.57 0.89
CA LEU A 12 -1.00 -8.50 1.48
C LEU A 12 -1.44 -8.11 2.90
N THR A 13 -2.69 -8.35 3.27
CA THR A 13 -3.19 -8.12 4.64
C THR A 13 -2.81 -9.24 5.61
N ALA A 14 -2.46 -10.43 5.13
CA ALA A 14 -2.15 -11.59 5.98
C ALA A 14 -0.94 -11.35 6.92
N PRO A 15 0.19 -10.77 6.49
CA PRO A 15 1.30 -10.47 7.38
C PRO A 15 1.01 -9.38 8.41
N ILE A 16 -0.03 -8.56 8.18
CA ILE A 16 -0.51 -7.56 9.14
C ILE A 16 -1.47 -8.20 10.14
N ALA A 17 -2.30 -9.15 9.73
CA ALA A 17 -3.14 -9.90 10.67
C ALA A 17 -2.31 -10.81 11.58
N ALA A 18 -1.23 -11.41 11.05
CA ALA A 18 -0.32 -12.28 11.79
C ALA A 18 0.34 -11.57 13.00
N ILE A 19 0.38 -10.25 13.00
CA ILE A 19 1.01 -9.43 14.05
C ILE A 19 0.30 -9.58 15.39
N ASN A 20 -1.03 -9.67 15.35
CA ASN A 20 -1.87 -9.77 16.55
C ASN A 20 -1.67 -11.11 17.27
N PHE A 21 -1.11 -12.11 16.58
CA PHE A 21 -0.91 -13.46 17.10
C PHE A 21 0.53 -13.73 17.58
N ASN A 22 1.26 -12.70 18.06
CA ASN A 22 2.62 -12.81 18.60
C ASN A 22 3.71 -13.31 17.62
N THR A 23 3.38 -13.60 16.36
CA THR A 23 4.31 -14.11 15.34
C THR A 23 5.40 -13.09 14.95
N HIS A 24 5.19 -11.83 15.28
CA HIS A 24 6.14 -10.72 15.14
C HIS A 24 7.45 -10.88 15.91
N LYS A 25 7.47 -11.68 16.98
CA LYS A 25 8.69 -11.92 17.75
C LYS A 25 9.59 -12.98 17.11
N SER A 26 9.12 -13.63 16.05
CA SER A 26 9.92 -14.62 15.33
C SER A 26 10.95 -13.94 14.43
N THR A 27 12.15 -14.51 14.38
CA THR A 27 13.26 -14.10 13.48
C THR A 27 12.89 -14.23 11.99
N ASN A 28 11.82 -14.97 11.68
CA ASN A 28 11.44 -15.32 10.31
C ASN A 28 10.39 -14.37 9.71
N TYR A 29 9.98 -13.32 10.43
CA TYR A 29 8.99 -12.37 9.93
C TYR A 29 9.40 -11.67 8.61
N PRO A 30 10.65 -11.19 8.44
CA PRO A 30 11.06 -10.55 7.17
C PRO A 30 10.98 -11.51 5.98
N LEU A 31 11.36 -12.78 6.19
CA LEU A 31 11.25 -13.82 5.17
C LEU A 31 9.78 -14.10 4.81
N TYR A 32 8.89 -14.16 5.81
CA TYR A 32 7.46 -14.33 5.59
C TYR A 32 6.83 -13.16 4.82
N VAL A 33 7.22 -11.92 5.12
CA VAL A 33 6.78 -10.74 4.35
C VAL A 33 7.32 -10.80 2.93
N LYS A 34 8.59 -11.22 2.71
CA LYS A 34 9.14 -11.39 1.36
C LYS A 34 8.33 -12.41 0.55
N THR A 35 8.10 -13.60 1.10
CA THR A 35 7.42 -14.69 0.38
C THR A 35 5.98 -14.33 0.05
N THR A 36 5.27 -13.65 0.97
CA THR A 36 3.91 -13.16 0.71
C THR A 36 3.87 -12.13 -0.41
N ILE A 37 4.83 -11.20 -0.49
CA ILE A 37 4.93 -10.26 -1.61
C ILE A 37 5.25 -10.98 -2.92
N SER A 38 6.14 -11.96 -2.93
CA SER A 38 6.41 -12.74 -4.15
C SER A 38 5.18 -13.52 -4.64
N CYS A 39 4.40 -14.08 -3.71
CA CYS A 39 3.13 -14.73 -4.04
C CYS A 39 2.09 -13.72 -4.55
N ALA A 40 2.02 -12.53 -3.93
CA ALA A 40 1.15 -11.44 -4.39
C ALA A 40 1.54 -10.96 -5.80
N PHE A 41 2.84 -10.88 -6.10
CA PHE A 41 3.34 -10.56 -7.44
C PHE A 41 2.87 -11.60 -8.47
N ILE A 42 3.11 -12.89 -8.23
CA ILE A 42 2.71 -13.97 -9.15
C ILE A 42 1.18 -13.96 -9.37
N THR A 43 0.41 -13.79 -8.30
CA THR A 43 -1.05 -13.74 -8.40
C THR A 43 -1.55 -12.49 -9.14
N SER A 44 -0.85 -11.35 -9.02
CA SER A 44 -1.18 -10.11 -9.73
C SER A 44 -0.87 -10.16 -11.24
N MET A 45 0.08 -11.00 -11.67
CA MET A 45 0.39 -11.17 -13.09
C MET A 45 -0.74 -11.84 -13.89
N ILE A 46 -1.61 -12.61 -13.24
CA ILE A 46 -2.71 -13.28 -13.95
C ILE A 46 -3.76 -12.26 -14.44
N PRO A 47 -4.29 -11.35 -13.58
CA PRO A 47 -5.13 -10.25 -14.04
C PRO A 47 -4.52 -9.38 -15.14
N THR A 48 -3.21 -9.11 -15.10
CA THR A 48 -2.57 -8.24 -16.10
C THR A 48 -2.43 -8.90 -17.46
N MET A 49 -2.01 -10.17 -17.51
CA MET A 49 -1.92 -10.91 -18.77
C MET A 49 -3.30 -11.06 -19.42
N MET A 50 -4.33 -11.30 -18.61
CA MET A 50 -5.70 -11.33 -19.11
C MET A 50 -6.13 -9.95 -19.63
N PHE A 51 -5.80 -8.86 -18.93
CA PHE A 51 -6.12 -7.50 -19.36
C PHE A 51 -5.47 -7.15 -20.70
N ILE A 52 -4.20 -7.54 -20.90
CA ILE A 52 -3.49 -7.34 -22.18
C ILE A 52 -4.19 -8.08 -23.33
N HIS A 53 -4.74 -9.27 -23.07
CA HIS A 53 -5.45 -10.04 -24.09
C HIS A 53 -6.83 -9.45 -24.43
N THR A 54 -7.65 -9.11 -23.44
CA THR A 54 -9.07 -8.76 -23.67
C THR A 54 -9.35 -7.26 -23.64
N GLY A 55 -8.44 -6.45 -23.09
CA GLY A 55 -8.65 -5.02 -22.86
C GLY A 55 -9.78 -4.70 -21.87
N GLN A 56 -10.24 -5.70 -21.09
CA GLN A 56 -11.43 -5.52 -20.25
C GLN A 56 -11.10 -4.79 -18.94
N GLU A 57 -11.68 -3.60 -18.78
CA GLU A 57 -11.66 -2.85 -17.52
C GLU A 57 -12.82 -3.29 -16.60
N MET A 58 -12.61 -3.22 -15.29
CA MET A 58 -13.61 -3.65 -14.31
C MET A 58 -13.61 -2.75 -13.07
N ILE A 59 -14.81 -2.46 -12.58
CA ILE A 59 -15.02 -1.81 -11.29
C ILE A 59 -15.61 -2.83 -10.32
N ILE A 60 -14.93 -3.04 -9.20
CA ILE A 60 -15.31 -3.99 -8.16
C ILE A 60 -15.82 -3.19 -6.97
N SER A 61 -17.13 -3.17 -6.73
CA SER A 61 -17.74 -2.52 -5.56
C SER A 61 -18.11 -3.57 -4.51
N ASN A 62 -17.21 -3.81 -3.57
CA ASN A 62 -17.36 -4.93 -2.63
C ASN A 62 -18.19 -4.60 -1.41
N TRP A 63 -18.04 -3.38 -0.89
CA TRP A 63 -18.61 -3.05 0.41
C TRP A 63 -19.24 -1.67 0.38
N HIS A 64 -20.56 -1.63 0.55
CA HIS A 64 -21.27 -0.39 0.81
C HIS A 64 -20.93 0.07 2.23
N TRP A 65 -20.28 1.22 2.37
CA TRP A 65 -19.79 1.69 3.65
C TRP A 65 -20.78 2.61 4.35
N LEU A 66 -21.19 3.70 3.70
CA LEU A 66 -22.09 4.68 4.29
C LEU A 66 -22.94 5.38 3.21
N THR A 67 -24.20 5.63 3.51
CA THR A 67 -25.06 6.54 2.74
C THR A 67 -25.27 7.84 3.52
N ILE A 68 -24.84 8.97 2.95
CA ILE A 68 -25.16 10.31 3.46
C ILE A 68 -26.16 10.94 2.50
N GLN A 69 -27.44 10.92 2.86
CA GLN A 69 -28.54 11.43 2.03
C GLN A 69 -28.52 10.84 0.60
N THR A 70 -27.98 11.57 -0.38
CA THR A 70 -27.85 11.14 -1.79
C THR A 70 -26.49 10.53 -2.12
N LEU A 71 -25.45 10.73 -1.30
CA LEU A 71 -24.10 10.21 -1.52
C LEU A 71 -23.96 8.79 -0.97
N LYS A 72 -23.73 7.82 -1.85
CA LYS A 72 -23.41 6.43 -1.47
C LYS A 72 -21.89 6.22 -1.53
N LEU A 73 -21.24 6.14 -0.37
CA LEU A 73 -19.83 5.80 -0.26
C LEU A 73 -19.68 4.28 -0.18
N SER A 74 -19.03 3.71 -1.18
CA SER A 74 -18.66 2.30 -1.23
C SER A 74 -17.15 2.13 -1.37
N LEU A 75 -16.61 1.07 -0.80
CA LEU A 75 -15.25 0.63 -1.10
C LEU A 75 -15.26 0.02 -2.52
N SER A 76 -14.67 0.73 -3.47
CA SER A 76 -14.70 0.36 -4.88
C SER A 76 -13.31 0.42 -5.50
N PHE A 77 -12.91 -0.70 -6.12
CA PHE A 77 -11.63 -0.86 -6.77
C PHE A 77 -11.79 -0.74 -8.28
N LYS A 78 -11.04 0.19 -8.87
CA LYS A 78 -11.02 0.44 -10.31
C LYS A 78 -9.81 -0.24 -10.94
N MET A 79 -10.08 -1.24 -11.77
CA MET A 79 -9.07 -2.04 -12.46
C MET A 79 -9.02 -1.62 -13.93
N ASP A 80 -8.33 -0.51 -14.17
CA ASP A 80 -8.09 0.07 -15.49
C ASP A 80 -6.66 -0.26 -15.96
N PHE A 81 -6.30 0.21 -17.16
CA PHE A 81 -4.93 0.15 -17.66
C PHE A 81 -3.86 0.59 -16.63
N PHE A 82 -4.09 1.72 -15.96
CA PHE A 82 -3.12 2.29 -15.02
C PHE A 82 -2.87 1.40 -13.81
N SER A 83 -3.93 0.92 -13.17
CA SER A 83 -3.80 0.08 -11.98
C SER A 83 -3.32 -1.32 -12.35
N MET A 84 -3.78 -1.89 -13.45
CA MET A 84 -3.30 -3.18 -13.93
C MET A 84 -1.80 -3.15 -14.23
N MET A 85 -1.28 -2.12 -14.89
CA MET A 85 0.16 -2.05 -15.17
C MET A 85 1.00 -1.69 -13.93
N PHE A 86 0.49 -0.82 -13.06
CA PHE A 86 1.25 -0.33 -11.92
C PHE A 86 1.40 -1.37 -10.80
N VAL A 87 0.34 -2.14 -10.51
CA VAL A 87 0.33 -3.08 -9.36
C VAL A 87 1.46 -4.13 -9.42
N PRO A 88 1.69 -4.86 -10.53
CA PRO A 88 2.79 -5.83 -10.60
C PRO A 88 4.16 -5.16 -10.57
N VAL A 89 4.31 -3.98 -11.18
CA VAL A 89 5.58 -3.23 -11.14
C VAL A 89 5.91 -2.84 -9.70
N ALA A 90 4.95 -2.29 -8.96
CA ALA A 90 5.12 -1.95 -7.55
C ALA A 90 5.45 -3.18 -6.70
N LEU A 91 4.77 -4.31 -6.92
CA LEU A 91 5.04 -5.56 -6.21
C LEU A 91 6.42 -6.15 -6.54
N PHE A 92 6.86 -6.06 -7.80
CA PHE A 92 8.18 -6.51 -8.21
C PHE A 92 9.29 -5.67 -7.57
N VAL A 93 9.19 -4.35 -7.65
CA VAL A 93 10.16 -3.42 -7.05
C VAL A 93 10.22 -3.61 -5.53
N THR A 94 9.06 -3.72 -4.86
CA THR A 94 9.02 -3.93 -3.41
C THR A 94 9.57 -5.30 -3.01
N TRP A 95 9.36 -6.36 -3.80
CA TRP A 95 10.00 -7.65 -3.56
C TRP A 95 11.53 -7.52 -3.54
N SER A 96 12.13 -6.84 -4.53
CA SER A 96 13.58 -6.59 -4.58
C SER A 96 14.06 -5.73 -3.41
N ILE A 97 13.31 -4.69 -3.02
CA ILE A 97 13.65 -3.83 -1.87
C ILE A 97 13.59 -4.63 -0.56
N MET A 98 12.61 -5.52 -0.40
CA MET A 98 12.48 -6.38 0.78
C MET A 98 13.67 -7.36 0.88
N GLU A 99 14.12 -7.90 -0.25
CA GLU A 99 15.33 -8.74 -0.28
C GLU A 99 16.60 -7.95 0.08
N PHE A 100 16.77 -6.77 -0.50
CA PHE A 100 17.89 -5.89 -0.18
C PHE A 100 17.90 -5.45 1.30
N SER A 101 16.74 -5.08 1.83
CA SER A 101 16.63 -4.59 3.21
C SER A 101 16.86 -5.68 4.27
N MET A 102 16.61 -6.96 3.97
CA MET A 102 16.98 -8.06 4.87
C MET A 102 18.50 -8.13 5.10
N TRP A 103 19.28 -7.84 4.05
CA TRP A 103 20.74 -7.78 4.16
C TRP A 103 21.20 -6.44 4.75
N TYR A 104 20.65 -5.33 4.28
CA TYR A 104 21.08 -3.98 4.69
C TYR A 104 20.78 -3.65 6.16
N MET A 105 19.60 -4.03 6.67
CA MET A 105 19.17 -3.76 8.05
C MET A 105 19.43 -4.94 9.00
N HIS A 106 20.30 -5.89 8.63
CA HIS A 106 20.51 -7.12 9.41
C HIS A 106 20.96 -6.86 10.86
N SER A 107 21.66 -5.75 11.11
CA SER A 107 22.14 -5.36 12.44
C SER A 107 21.10 -4.62 13.30
N ASP A 108 19.95 -4.22 12.74
CA ASP A 108 18.94 -3.46 13.46
C ASP A 108 18.03 -4.40 14.27
N PRO A 109 17.93 -4.25 15.61
CA PRO A 109 17.03 -5.06 16.43
C PRO A 109 15.55 -4.89 16.06
N ASN A 110 15.17 -3.77 15.44
CA ASN A 110 13.78 -3.44 15.10
C ASN A 110 13.43 -3.73 13.63
N ILE A 111 14.18 -4.59 12.95
CA ILE A 111 13.95 -4.94 11.54
C ILE A 111 12.49 -5.36 11.25
N ASN A 112 11.84 -6.10 12.15
CA ASN A 112 10.45 -6.52 11.96
C ASN A 112 9.47 -5.33 11.86
N GLN A 113 9.73 -4.26 12.61
CA GLN A 113 8.93 -3.04 12.54
C GLN A 113 9.19 -2.25 11.25
N PHE A 114 10.43 -2.25 10.75
CA PHE A 114 10.76 -1.65 9.45
C PHE A 114 9.99 -2.34 8.31
N PHE A 115 10.03 -3.67 8.25
CA PHE A 115 9.30 -4.46 7.24
C PHE A 115 7.78 -4.23 7.33
N LYS A 116 7.25 -4.04 8.54
CA LYS A 116 5.83 -3.68 8.75
C LYS A 116 5.49 -2.33 8.13
N TYR A 117 6.31 -1.30 8.36
CA TYR A 117 6.09 0.02 7.78
C TYR A 117 6.22 0.00 6.26
N LEU A 118 7.18 -0.76 5.72
CA LEU A 118 7.33 -0.92 4.27
C LEU A 118 6.11 -1.64 3.66
N LEU A 119 5.57 -2.66 4.33
CA LEU A 119 4.36 -3.35 3.89
C LEU A 119 3.12 -2.43 3.95
N LEU A 120 2.96 -1.64 5.02
CA LEU A 120 1.87 -0.66 5.15
C LEU A 120 1.97 0.44 4.07
N PHE A 121 3.18 0.87 3.75
CA PHE A 121 3.43 1.80 2.63
C PHE A 121 2.97 1.19 1.30
N LEU A 122 3.33 -0.07 1.02
CA LEU A 122 2.87 -0.77 -0.18
C LEU A 122 1.33 -0.85 -0.24
N ILE A 123 0.67 -1.22 0.86
CA ILE A 123 -0.79 -1.36 0.89
C ILE A 123 -1.50 -0.02 0.66
N THR A 124 -1.05 1.04 1.34
CA THR A 124 -1.62 2.38 1.16
C THR A 124 -1.42 2.88 -0.27
N MET A 125 -0.28 2.60 -0.88
CA MET A 125 -0.02 2.91 -2.30
C MET A 125 -0.94 2.11 -3.24
N LEU A 126 -1.18 0.82 -2.98
CA LEU A 126 -2.09 0.01 -3.78
C LEU A 126 -3.55 0.49 -3.64
N ILE A 127 -3.97 0.88 -2.43
CA ILE A 127 -5.30 1.48 -2.20
C ILE A 127 -5.44 2.78 -3.00
N LEU A 128 -4.40 3.62 -3.03
CA LEU A 128 -4.38 4.88 -3.77
C LEU A 128 -4.58 4.63 -5.27
N VAL A 129 -3.79 3.73 -5.86
CA VAL A 129 -3.80 3.49 -7.32
C VAL A 129 -5.03 2.73 -7.79
N THR A 130 -5.64 1.93 -6.92
CA THR A 130 -6.86 1.16 -7.25
C THR A 130 -8.14 1.87 -6.81
N ALA A 131 -8.07 3.06 -6.22
CA ALA A 131 -9.25 3.78 -5.74
C ALA A 131 -10.15 4.24 -6.90
N ASN A 132 -11.46 3.95 -6.78
CA ASN A 132 -12.46 4.51 -7.69
C ASN A 132 -13.07 5.83 -7.13
N ASN A 133 -13.18 5.96 -5.81
CA ASN A 133 -13.79 7.11 -5.16
C ASN A 133 -12.72 8.08 -4.63
N LEU A 134 -12.96 9.39 -4.75
CA LEU A 134 -12.03 10.42 -4.23
C LEU A 134 -11.73 10.25 -2.75
N PHE A 135 -12.72 9.82 -1.95
CA PHE A 135 -12.52 9.54 -0.54
C PHE A 135 -11.53 8.39 -0.29
N GLN A 136 -11.63 7.30 -1.05
CA GLN A 136 -10.71 6.17 -0.95
C GLN A 136 -9.30 6.57 -1.43
N LEU A 137 -9.22 7.41 -2.45
CA LEU A 137 -7.95 7.96 -2.94
C LEU A 137 -7.29 8.83 -1.86
N PHE A 138 -8.07 9.66 -1.17
CA PHE A 138 -7.59 10.47 -0.04
C PHE A 138 -7.06 9.63 1.12
N ILE A 139 -7.72 8.51 1.46
CA ILE A 139 -7.21 7.55 2.46
C ILE A 139 -5.83 7.02 2.04
N GLY A 140 -5.68 6.62 0.78
CA GLY A 140 -4.40 6.14 0.25
C GLY A 140 -3.32 7.24 0.29
N TRP A 141 -3.69 8.45 -0.12
CA TRP A 141 -2.82 9.64 -0.15
C TRP A 141 -2.24 9.96 1.23
N GLU A 142 -3.10 10.12 2.24
CA GLU A 142 -2.69 10.35 3.63
C GLU A 142 -1.86 9.20 4.18
N GLY A 143 -2.26 7.95 3.87
CA GLY A 143 -1.56 6.75 4.31
C GLY A 143 -0.10 6.73 3.83
N VAL A 144 0.14 7.01 2.54
CA VAL A 144 1.48 7.14 1.95
C VAL A 144 2.25 8.28 2.62
N GLY A 145 1.59 9.41 2.88
CA GLY A 145 2.18 10.56 3.58
C GLY A 145 2.68 10.22 4.98
N ILE A 146 1.87 9.54 5.80
CA ILE A 146 2.26 9.16 7.18
C ILE A 146 3.34 8.07 7.17
N MET A 147 3.25 7.08 6.28
CA MET A 147 4.26 6.02 6.20
C MET A 147 5.62 6.56 5.73
N SER A 148 5.63 7.52 4.81
CA SER A 148 6.88 8.19 4.40
C SER A 148 7.52 8.97 5.55
N PHE A 149 6.72 9.68 6.37
CA PHE A 149 7.20 10.35 7.57
C PHE A 149 7.90 9.37 8.54
N LEU A 150 7.27 8.22 8.82
CA LEU A 150 7.81 7.20 9.73
C LEU A 150 9.10 6.55 9.21
N LEU A 151 9.18 6.29 7.89
CA LEU A 151 10.34 5.66 7.27
C LEU A 151 11.52 6.62 7.14
N ILE A 152 11.29 7.90 6.79
CA ILE A 152 12.35 8.92 6.75
C ILE A 152 12.88 9.17 8.16
N GLY A 153 11.97 9.27 9.13
CA GLY A 153 12.28 9.48 10.54
C GLY A 153 12.76 8.22 11.28
N TRP A 154 13.10 7.11 10.61
CA TRP A 154 13.41 5.83 11.26
C TRP A 154 14.47 5.96 12.37
N TRP A 155 15.56 6.67 12.11
CA TRP A 155 16.56 6.98 13.12
C TRP A 155 16.19 8.25 13.90
N HIS A 156 15.25 8.12 14.82
CA HIS A 156 14.69 9.21 15.63
C HIS A 156 15.72 10.10 16.35
N GLY A 157 16.92 9.57 16.64
CA GLY A 157 18.00 10.31 17.30
C GLY A 157 18.72 11.32 16.40
N ARG A 158 18.53 11.28 15.07
CA ARG A 158 19.14 12.24 14.14
C ARG A 158 18.18 13.39 13.89
N THR A 159 18.57 14.59 14.31
CA THR A 159 17.80 15.83 14.12
C THR A 159 17.46 16.06 12.65
N ASP A 160 18.43 15.82 11.75
CA ASP A 160 18.28 16.05 10.32
C ASP A 160 17.18 15.18 9.71
N ALA A 161 17.10 13.91 10.13
CA ALA A 161 16.07 12.97 9.68
C ALA A 161 14.67 13.42 10.12
N ASN A 162 14.54 13.89 11.36
CA ASN A 162 13.26 14.40 11.88
C ASN A 162 12.85 15.70 11.17
N THR A 163 13.79 16.59 10.87
CA THR A 163 13.49 17.81 10.09
C THR A 163 13.07 17.48 8.66
N ALA A 164 13.72 16.51 8.01
CA ALA A 164 13.36 16.07 6.67
C ALA A 164 11.98 15.41 6.63
N ALA A 165 11.66 14.57 7.62
CA ALA A 165 10.34 13.98 7.77
C ALA A 165 9.26 15.07 7.97
N LEU A 166 9.52 16.07 8.81
CA LEU A 166 8.61 17.19 9.02
C LEU A 166 8.43 18.05 7.76
N GLN A 167 9.49 18.25 6.97
CA GLN A 167 9.37 18.93 5.68
C GLN A 167 8.48 18.16 4.72
N ALA A 168 8.65 16.84 4.62
CA ALA A 168 7.83 15.99 3.74
C ALA A 168 6.34 16.07 4.11
N ILE A 169 5.99 16.02 5.39
CA ILE A 169 4.58 16.14 5.79
C ILE A 169 4.02 17.53 5.51
N LEU A 170 4.81 18.60 5.68
CA LEU A 170 4.38 19.96 5.40
C LEU A 170 4.02 20.14 3.91
N TYR A 171 4.86 19.66 3.00
CA TYR A 171 4.57 19.70 1.57
C TYR A 171 3.34 18.86 1.19
N ASN A 172 3.18 17.68 1.77
CA ASN A 172 1.97 16.87 1.56
C ASN A 172 0.71 17.61 2.01
N ARG A 173 0.76 18.28 3.18
CA ARG A 173 -0.36 19.06 3.74
C ARG A 173 -0.77 20.23 2.87
N ILE A 174 0.18 20.87 2.18
CA ILE A 174 -0.13 21.91 1.19
C ILE A 174 -0.87 21.29 0.00
N GLY A 175 -0.45 20.11 -0.46
CA GLY A 175 -1.15 19.35 -1.50
C GLY A 175 -2.57 18.96 -1.10
N ASP A 176 -2.77 18.56 0.17
CA ASP A 176 -4.08 18.17 0.71
C ASP A 176 -5.12 19.29 0.57
N ILE A 177 -4.72 20.56 0.70
CA ILE A 177 -5.63 21.71 0.52
C ILE A 177 -6.24 21.69 -0.89
N GLY A 178 -5.42 21.50 -1.91
CA GLY A 178 -5.88 21.40 -3.30
C GLY A 178 -6.73 20.14 -3.53
N PHE A 179 -6.36 19.03 -2.91
CA PHE A 179 -7.11 17.77 -2.99
C PHE A 179 -8.51 17.91 -2.39
N ILE A 180 -8.61 18.48 -1.19
CA ILE A 180 -9.87 18.68 -0.47
C ILE A 180 -10.73 19.70 -1.20
N LEU A 181 -10.15 20.75 -1.78
CA LEU A 181 -10.87 21.71 -2.62
C LEU A 181 -11.55 20.99 -3.81
N ALA A 182 -10.83 20.09 -4.50
CA ALA A 182 -11.38 19.31 -5.61
C ALA A 182 -12.44 18.28 -5.17
N MET A 183 -12.38 17.80 -3.92
CA MET A 183 -13.43 16.93 -3.36
C MET A 183 -14.69 17.72 -2.96
N ALA A 184 -14.53 18.98 -2.57
CA ALA A 184 -15.64 19.83 -2.13
C ALA A 184 -16.40 20.48 -3.30
N TRP A 185 -15.75 20.67 -4.44
CA TRP A 185 -16.33 21.21 -5.67
C TRP A 185 -17.14 20.16 -6.43
#